data_AF-A0A127Z628-F1
#
_entry.id   AF-A0A127Z628-F1
#
_cell.length_a   1.000
_cell.length_b   1.000
_cell.length_c   1.000
_cell.angle_alpha   90.00
_cell.angle_beta   90.00
_cell.angle_gamma   90.00
#
_symmetry.space_group_name_H-M   'P 1'
#
loop_
_entity.id
_entity.type
_entity.pdbx_description
1 polymer ?
#
loop_
_entity_poly.entity_id
_entity_poly.type
_entity_poly.pdbx_seq_one_letter_code
_entity_poly.pdbx_strand_id
1 'polypeptide(L)'
;MGGDWTMGDLANDVEDLSSMIRYLHHQLGYTVDLIMAHSRGSMVLWMYLSRPEADLKRDLGVQGYVDKLVAVSGRWHMHKVLESYARFQEGFDKQGFYEWNITSAGKKQQYIVWPKDLQAMSELKMPIDNVAKLNTKTHVLILHGTADQLVDQQDAHSYFEAITSN
;
A
#
# COMPACT_ATOMS: atom_id res chain seq x y z
N MET A 1 -16.37 12.33 3.51
CA MET A 1 -15.50 13.50 3.29
C MET A 1 -14.17 12.93 2.82
N GLY A 2 -13.62 13.42 1.71
CA GLY A 2 -12.38 12.87 1.17
C GLY A 2 -11.23 13.14 2.14
N GLY A 3 -10.52 12.10 2.56
CA GLY A 3 -9.33 12.25 3.38
C GLY A 3 -8.27 13.06 2.65
N ASP A 4 -7.40 13.73 3.40
CA ASP A 4 -6.25 14.45 2.89
C ASP A 4 -5.25 13.44 2.30
N TRP A 5 -5.45 13.08 1.03
CA TRP A 5 -4.56 12.19 0.32
C TRP A 5 -3.22 12.88 0.13
N THR A 6 -2.15 12.25 0.60
CA THR A 6 -0.79 12.63 0.27
C THR A 6 -0.03 11.43 -0.28
N MET A 7 0.97 11.71 -1.12
CA MET A 7 1.69 10.68 -1.84
C MET A 7 2.55 9.80 -0.91
N GLY A 8 3.00 10.35 0.23
CA GLY A 8 3.91 9.69 1.18
C GLY A 8 3.29 9.14 2.47
N ASP A 9 2.02 9.43 2.78
CA ASP A 9 1.44 9.03 4.07
C ASP A 9 0.76 7.66 4.02
N LEU A 10 1.56 6.60 4.21
CA LEU A 10 1.05 5.24 4.34
C LEU A 10 0.32 4.99 5.68
N ALA A 11 0.58 5.81 6.71
CA ALA A 11 -0.05 5.60 8.02
C ALA A 11 -1.54 5.95 7.96
N ASN A 12 -1.90 7.05 7.31
CA ASN A 12 -3.29 7.39 7.06
C ASN A 12 -3.99 6.33 6.19
N ASP A 13 -3.33 5.81 5.15
CA ASP A 13 -3.91 4.73 4.34
C ASP A 13 -4.22 3.48 5.18
N VAL A 14 -3.36 3.14 6.15
CA VAL A 14 -3.56 1.99 7.06
C VAL A 14 -4.76 2.23 7.97
N GLU A 15 -4.92 3.43 8.49
CA GLU A 15 -6.06 3.79 9.34
C GLU A 15 -7.39 3.86 8.55
N ASP A 16 -7.35 4.33 7.31
CA ASP A 16 -8.49 4.31 6.40
C ASP A 16 -8.90 2.86 6.07
N LEU A 17 -7.93 1.98 5.76
CA LEU A 17 -8.18 0.56 5.55
C LEU A 17 -8.77 -0.11 6.81
N SER A 18 -8.19 0.20 7.97
CA SER A 18 -8.67 -0.27 9.29
C SER A 18 -10.11 0.14 9.56
N SER A 19 -10.44 1.40 9.27
CA SER A 19 -11.79 1.94 9.44
C SER A 19 -12.79 1.29 8.49
N MET A 20 -12.41 1.08 7.23
CA MET A 20 -13.24 0.39 6.24
C MET A 20 -13.52 -1.06 6.66
N ILE A 21 -12.48 -1.82 7.01
CA ILE A 21 -12.63 -3.22 7.45
C ILE A 21 -13.51 -3.31 8.70
N ARG A 22 -13.28 -2.43 9.68
CA ARG A 22 -14.10 -2.37 10.90
C ARG A 22 -15.55 -2.06 10.57
N TYR A 23 -15.82 -1.15 9.63
CA TYR A 23 -17.19 -0.84 9.20
C TYR A 23 -17.85 -2.06 8.55
N LEU A 24 -17.16 -2.72 7.61
CA LEU A 24 -17.65 -3.94 6.96
C LEU A 24 -17.98 -5.02 7.99
N HIS A 25 -17.11 -5.21 8.99
CA HIS A 25 -17.31 -6.23 10.01
C HIS A 25 -18.42 -5.87 11.01
N HIS A 26 -18.31 -4.74 11.69
CA HIS A 26 -19.18 -4.41 12.83
C HIS A 26 -20.53 -3.82 12.43
N GLN A 27 -20.59 -3.10 11.31
CA GLN A 27 -21.83 -2.45 10.89
C GLN A 27 -22.61 -3.30 9.90
N LEU A 28 -21.92 -4.05 9.04
CA LEU A 28 -22.56 -4.84 7.99
C LEU A 28 -22.51 -6.36 8.24
N GLY A 29 -21.79 -6.81 9.28
CA GLY A 29 -21.70 -8.23 9.64
C GLY A 29 -20.88 -9.07 8.65
N TYR A 30 -20.08 -8.45 7.79
CA TYR A 30 -19.24 -9.18 6.83
C TYR A 30 -17.99 -9.75 7.51
N THR A 31 -17.50 -10.86 6.94
CA THR A 31 -16.19 -11.42 7.26
C THR A 31 -15.28 -11.22 6.06
N VAL A 32 -14.09 -10.67 6.29
CA VAL A 32 -13.10 -10.43 5.24
C VAL A 32 -12.28 -11.71 5.01
N ASP A 33 -12.63 -12.46 3.98
CA ASP A 33 -11.94 -13.71 3.60
C ASP A 33 -10.67 -13.48 2.76
N LEU A 34 -10.66 -12.41 1.97
CA LEU A 34 -9.60 -12.07 1.02
C LEU A 34 -9.33 -10.57 1.04
N ILE A 35 -8.05 -10.19 1.06
CA ILE A 35 -7.63 -8.83 0.69
C ILE A 35 -6.70 -8.89 -0.51
N MET A 36 -7.03 -8.08 -1.53
CA MET A 36 -6.18 -7.86 -2.70
C MET A 36 -5.70 -6.43 -2.71
N ALA A 37 -4.40 -6.24 -2.90
CA ALA A 37 -3.81 -4.92 -2.98
C ALA A 37 -2.85 -4.80 -4.16
N HIS A 38 -2.91 -3.66 -4.82
CA HIS A 38 -2.13 -3.35 -6.02
C HIS A 38 -1.13 -2.22 -5.78
N SER A 39 0.08 -2.35 -6.34
CA SER A 39 1.12 -1.32 -6.32
C SER A 39 1.46 -0.83 -4.90
N ARG A 40 1.33 0.47 -4.62
CA ARG A 40 1.50 1.04 -3.27
C ARG A 40 0.57 0.41 -2.24
N GLY A 41 -0.64 0.02 -2.64
CA GLY A 41 -1.61 -0.58 -1.73
C GLY A 41 -1.08 -1.86 -1.07
N SER A 42 -0.17 -2.59 -1.73
CA SER A 42 0.46 -3.76 -1.13
C SER A 42 1.26 -3.38 0.13
N MET A 43 1.97 -2.25 0.13
CA MET A 43 2.70 -1.78 1.32
C MET A 43 1.76 -1.48 2.49
N VAL A 44 0.65 -0.79 2.21
CA VAL A 44 -0.42 -0.50 3.18
C VAL A 44 -0.96 -1.80 3.77
N LEU A 45 -1.19 -2.81 2.92
CA LEU A 45 -1.69 -4.11 3.35
C LEU A 45 -0.72 -4.82 4.30
N TRP A 46 0.58 -4.85 3.98
CA TRP A 46 1.60 -5.43 4.85
C TRP A 46 1.67 -4.72 6.21
N MET A 47 1.65 -3.38 6.19
CA MET A 47 1.62 -2.58 7.41
C MET A 47 0.38 -2.88 8.24
N TYR A 48 -0.80 -2.90 7.62
CA TYR A 48 -2.06 -3.18 8.29
C TYR A 48 -2.08 -4.55 8.97
N LEU A 49 -1.67 -5.61 8.27
CA LEU A 49 -1.68 -6.99 8.78
C LEU A 49 -0.55 -7.30 9.78
N SER A 50 0.45 -6.41 9.87
CA SER A 50 1.54 -6.51 10.86
C SER A 50 1.22 -5.88 12.22
N ARG A 51 0.06 -5.23 12.34
CA ARG A 51 -0.36 -4.57 13.59
C ARG A 51 -0.60 -5.60 14.70
N PRO A 52 -0.55 -5.17 15.98
CA PRO A 52 -0.81 -6.05 17.11
C PRO A 52 -2.10 -6.87 16.95
N GLU A 53 -2.08 -8.11 17.43
CA GLU A 53 -3.23 -9.02 17.34
C GLU A 53 -4.52 -8.41 17.92
N ALA A 54 -4.40 -7.61 18.98
CA ALA A 54 -5.54 -6.89 19.57
C ALA A 54 -6.19 -5.90 18.58
N ASP A 55 -5.39 -5.17 17.80
CA ASP A 55 -5.90 -4.23 16.79
C ASP A 55 -6.51 -4.95 15.60
N LEU A 56 -5.89 -6.06 15.17
CA LEU A 56 -6.46 -6.91 14.12
C LEU A 56 -7.77 -7.54 14.58
N LYS A 57 -7.87 -8.00 15.83
CA LYS A 57 -9.10 -8.57 16.39
C LYS A 57 -10.21 -7.53 16.52
N ARG A 58 -9.86 -6.30 16.87
CA ARG A 58 -10.80 -5.17 16.87
C ARG A 58 -11.41 -4.96 15.48
N ASP A 59 -10.63 -5.12 14.42
CA ASP A 59 -11.09 -4.80 13.06
C ASP A 59 -11.70 -6.02 12.32
N LEU A 60 -11.05 -7.18 12.39
CA LEU A 60 -11.41 -8.42 11.69
C LEU A 60 -12.23 -9.40 12.54
N GLY A 61 -12.49 -9.06 13.81
CA GLY A 61 -13.17 -9.94 14.76
C GLY A 61 -12.23 -10.96 15.40
N VAL A 62 -12.79 -11.97 16.07
CA VAL A 62 -12.03 -12.94 16.90
C VAL A 62 -10.89 -13.62 16.16
N GLN A 63 -10.99 -13.76 14.84
CA GLN A 63 -9.95 -14.35 13.99
C GLN A 63 -8.64 -13.54 14.06
N GLY A 64 -8.69 -12.23 13.91
CA GLY A 64 -7.50 -11.36 13.97
C GLY A 64 -6.45 -11.57 12.86
N TYR A 65 -6.83 -12.24 11.77
CA TYR A 65 -6.05 -12.39 10.53
C TYR A 65 -6.99 -12.55 9.34
N VAL A 66 -6.45 -12.53 8.12
CA VAL A 66 -7.20 -12.82 6.89
C VAL A 66 -6.71 -14.14 6.29
N ASP A 67 -7.62 -14.94 5.74
CA ASP A 67 -7.25 -16.27 5.21
C ASP A 67 -6.43 -16.16 3.92
N LYS A 68 -6.73 -15.16 3.08
CA LYS A 68 -6.12 -15.03 1.75
C LYS A 68 -5.65 -13.60 1.50
N LEU A 69 -4.44 -13.47 0.97
CA LEU A 69 -3.84 -12.21 0.59
C LEU A 69 -3.31 -12.29 -0.84
N VAL A 70 -3.61 -11.28 -1.65
CA VAL A 70 -3.06 -11.14 -3.01
C VAL A 70 -2.37 -9.80 -3.16
N ALA A 71 -1.06 -9.84 -3.45
CA ALA A 71 -0.28 -8.65 -3.79
C ALA A 71 -0.02 -8.61 -5.30
N VAL A 72 -0.49 -7.55 -5.97
CA VAL A 72 -0.36 -7.38 -7.43
C VAL A 72 0.56 -6.21 -7.73
N SER A 73 1.64 -6.44 -8.49
CA SER A 73 2.66 -5.42 -8.79
C SER A 73 3.10 -4.66 -7.53
N GLY A 74 3.23 -5.35 -6.41
CA GLY A 74 3.45 -4.75 -5.10
C GLY A 74 4.83 -4.09 -5.03
N ARG A 75 4.88 -2.85 -4.53
CA ARG A 75 6.15 -2.12 -4.38
C ARG A 75 6.90 -2.58 -3.14
N TRP A 76 8.16 -2.95 -3.31
CA TRP A 76 9.07 -3.28 -2.21
C TRP A 76 10.15 -2.20 -2.08
N HIS A 77 10.72 -1.78 -3.21
CA HIS A 77 11.73 -0.74 -3.25
C HIS A 77 11.13 0.60 -3.69
N MET A 78 11.18 1.60 -2.80
CA MET A 78 10.66 2.94 -3.11
C MET A 78 11.74 3.92 -3.58
N HIS A 79 13.02 3.53 -3.64
CA HIS A 79 14.08 4.44 -4.11
C HIS A 79 13.92 4.79 -5.61
N LYS A 80 13.42 3.87 -6.45
CA LYS A 80 13.15 4.11 -7.88
C LYS A 80 11.96 5.04 -8.13
N VAL A 81 11.24 5.44 -7.08
CA VAL A 81 10.11 6.39 -7.18
C VAL A 81 10.60 7.74 -7.70
N LEU A 82 11.80 8.16 -7.30
CA LEU A 82 12.40 9.42 -7.76
C LEU A 82 12.71 9.39 -9.26
N GLU A 83 13.23 8.27 -9.75
CA GLU A 83 13.51 8.06 -11.18
C GLU A 83 12.20 7.99 -11.99
N SER A 84 11.23 7.21 -11.51
CA SER A 84 9.93 7.00 -12.15
C SER A 84 9.10 8.28 -12.25
N TYR A 85 9.33 9.21 -11.30
CA TYR A 85 8.61 10.47 -11.21
C TYR A 85 9.44 11.69 -11.62
N ALA A 86 10.52 11.49 -12.39
CA ALA A 86 11.29 12.59 -13.00
C ALA A 86 10.41 13.57 -13.79
N ARG A 87 9.26 13.12 -14.31
CA ARG A 87 8.24 13.96 -14.96
C ARG A 87 7.70 15.11 -14.10
N PHE A 88 7.81 15.01 -12.76
CA PHE A 88 7.35 16.05 -11.84
C PHE A 88 8.37 17.18 -11.67
N GLN A 89 9.64 16.94 -12.04
CA GLN A 89 10.75 17.88 -11.84
C GLN A 89 10.48 19.25 -12.48
N GLU A 90 9.93 19.26 -13.70
CA GLU A 90 9.63 20.52 -14.39
C GLU A 90 8.61 21.39 -13.61
N GLY A 91 7.62 20.76 -12.98
CA GLY A 91 6.65 21.48 -12.14
C GLY A 91 7.30 22.01 -10.87
N PHE A 92 8.13 21.19 -10.23
CA PHE A 92 8.87 21.59 -9.03
C PHE A 92 9.79 22.79 -9.29
N ASP A 93 10.53 22.79 -10.39
CA ASP A 93 11.46 23.86 -10.74
C ASP A 93 10.72 25.18 -11.06
N LYS A 94 9.53 25.10 -11.68
CA LYS A 94 8.76 26.28 -12.09
C LYS A 94 7.88 26.87 -11.00
N GLN A 95 7.25 26.02 -10.19
CA GLN A 95 6.15 26.40 -9.30
C GLN A 95 6.36 25.95 -7.85
N GLY A 96 7.35 25.09 -7.58
CA GLY A 96 7.57 24.45 -6.28
C GLY A 96 6.67 23.23 -6.00
N PHE A 97 5.77 22.88 -6.93
CA PHE A 97 4.87 21.73 -6.85
C PHE A 97 4.47 21.25 -8.26
N TYR A 98 3.88 20.07 -8.36
CA TYR A 98 3.34 19.53 -9.61
C TYR A 98 1.84 19.26 -9.48
N GLU A 99 1.05 19.81 -10.40
CA GLU A 99 -0.39 19.54 -10.48
C GLU A 99 -0.66 18.25 -11.24
N TRP A 100 -0.94 17.18 -10.49
CA TRP A 100 -1.25 15.90 -11.07
C TRP A 100 -2.74 15.72 -11.32
N ASN A 101 -3.11 15.81 -12.60
CA ASN A 101 -4.47 15.56 -13.05
C ASN A 101 -4.66 14.08 -13.36
N ILE A 102 -5.50 13.39 -12.58
CA ILE A 102 -5.86 11.99 -12.80
C ILE A 102 -7.36 11.82 -12.97
N THR A 103 -7.75 10.85 -13.78
CA THR A 103 -9.15 10.44 -13.91
C THR A 103 -9.34 9.11 -13.18
N SER A 104 -10.16 9.10 -12.13
CA SER A 104 -10.49 7.90 -11.37
C SER A 104 -12.00 7.70 -11.37
N ALA A 105 -12.46 6.49 -11.68
CA ALA A 105 -13.89 6.16 -11.81
C ALA A 105 -14.69 7.17 -12.65
N GLY A 106 -14.09 7.69 -13.74
CA GLY A 106 -14.70 8.67 -14.64
C GLY A 106 -14.72 10.12 -14.13
N LYS A 107 -14.20 10.40 -12.93
CA LYS A 107 -14.10 11.75 -12.37
C LYS A 107 -12.67 12.28 -12.49
N LYS A 108 -12.51 13.50 -13.00
CA LYS A 108 -11.23 14.20 -13.02
C LYS A 108 -10.96 14.77 -11.62
N GLN A 109 -9.79 14.45 -11.09
CA GLN A 109 -9.32 14.92 -9.81
C GLN A 109 -7.93 15.51 -10.00
N GLN A 110 -7.67 16.64 -9.34
CA GLN A 110 -6.37 17.29 -9.34
C GLN A 110 -5.75 17.10 -7.96
N TYR A 111 -4.48 16.68 -7.95
CA TYR A 111 -3.68 16.53 -6.75
C TYR A 111 -2.45 17.42 -6.84
N ILE A 112 -2.09 18.04 -5.73
CA ILE A 112 -0.83 18.78 -5.63
C ILE A 112 0.20 17.81 -5.08
N VAL A 113 1.28 17.59 -5.84
CA VAL A 113 2.43 16.80 -5.40
C VAL A 113 3.54 17.77 -5.04
N TRP A 114 4.06 17.67 -3.82
CA TRP A 114 5.22 18.45 -3.39
C TRP A 114 6.50 17.62 -3.50
N PRO A 115 7.67 18.27 -3.70
CA PRO A 115 8.96 17.57 -3.69
C PRO A 115 9.18 16.73 -2.41
N LYS A 116 8.77 17.28 -1.26
CA LYS A 116 8.84 16.59 0.04
C LYS A 116 8.03 15.28 0.07
N ASP A 117 6.96 15.17 -0.72
CA ASP A 117 6.12 13.97 -0.72
C ASP A 117 6.84 12.83 -1.44
N LEU A 118 7.55 13.13 -2.54
CA LEU A 118 8.40 12.15 -3.23
C LEU A 118 9.61 11.76 -2.37
N GLN A 119 10.21 12.72 -1.68
CA GLN A 119 11.30 12.44 -0.75
C GLN A 119 10.82 11.48 0.35
N ALA A 120 9.71 11.80 1.01
CA ALA A 120 9.11 10.94 2.03
C ALA A 120 8.81 9.54 1.50
N MET A 121 8.29 9.41 0.27
CA MET A 121 8.11 8.11 -0.37
C MET A 121 9.42 7.35 -0.56
N SER A 122 10.47 8.02 -1.04
CA SER A 122 11.77 7.39 -1.29
C SER A 122 12.45 6.90 -0.02
N GLU A 123 12.13 7.53 1.12
CA GLU A 123 12.65 7.20 2.45
C GLU A 123 11.84 6.08 3.15
N LEU A 124 10.72 5.63 2.56
CA LEU A 124 9.94 4.52 3.10
C LEU A 124 10.81 3.26 3.16
N LYS A 125 10.96 2.74 4.38
CA LYS A 125 11.70 1.50 4.63
C LYS A 125 10.97 0.32 4.01
N MET A 126 11.75 -0.64 3.53
CA MET A 126 11.25 -1.93 3.06
C MET A 126 10.38 -2.56 4.15
N PRO A 127 9.20 -3.13 3.84
CA PRO A 127 8.26 -3.63 4.83
C PRO A 127 8.67 -4.99 5.41
N ILE A 128 9.96 -5.27 5.57
CA ILE A 128 10.48 -6.58 5.98
C ILE A 128 9.94 -7.00 7.35
N ASP A 129 9.97 -6.10 8.34
CA ASP A 129 9.44 -6.35 9.68
C ASP A 129 7.92 -6.55 9.69
N ASN A 130 7.22 -5.97 8.70
CA ASN A 130 5.77 -6.08 8.58
C ASN A 130 5.40 -7.44 7.99
N VAL A 131 6.10 -7.85 6.93
CA VAL A 131 5.96 -9.19 6.33
C VAL A 131 6.33 -10.26 7.35
N ALA A 132 7.36 -10.04 8.17
CA ALA A 132 7.79 -10.98 9.19
C ALA A 132 6.74 -11.27 10.28
N LYS A 133 5.81 -10.33 10.49
CA LYS A 133 4.73 -10.44 11.49
C LYS A 133 3.45 -11.04 10.93
N LEU A 134 3.41 -11.37 9.63
CA LEU A 134 2.22 -11.93 9.01
C LEU A 134 1.85 -13.25 9.69
N ASN A 135 0.56 -13.43 9.97
CA ASN A 135 0.06 -14.68 10.52
C ASN A 135 0.33 -15.84 9.54
N THR A 136 0.95 -16.92 10.03
CA THR A 136 1.36 -18.09 9.22
C THR A 136 0.18 -18.90 8.65
N LYS A 137 -1.05 -18.63 9.09
CA LYS A 137 -2.28 -19.20 8.51
C LYS A 137 -2.76 -18.44 7.27
N THR A 138 -2.19 -17.27 6.97
CA THR A 138 -2.55 -16.47 5.80
C THR A 138 -1.93 -17.07 4.56
N HIS A 139 -2.75 -17.42 3.57
CA HIS A 139 -2.28 -17.84 2.25
C HIS A 139 -1.95 -16.63 1.39
N VAL A 140 -0.71 -16.54 0.90
CA VAL A 140 -0.25 -15.41 0.09
C VAL A 140 -0.06 -15.80 -1.37
N LEU A 141 -0.59 -14.97 -2.27
CA LEU A 141 -0.29 -14.98 -3.70
C LEU A 141 0.37 -13.66 -4.10
N ILE A 142 1.55 -13.74 -4.70
CA ILE A 142 2.26 -12.60 -5.30
C ILE A 142 2.12 -12.69 -6.82
N LEU A 143 1.59 -11.63 -7.44
CA LEU A 143 1.40 -11.51 -8.87
C LEU A 143 2.20 -10.32 -9.40
N HIS A 144 2.97 -10.53 -10.46
CA HIS A 144 3.73 -9.46 -11.10
C HIS A 144 3.76 -9.63 -12.61
N GLY A 145 3.57 -8.53 -13.34
CA GLY A 145 3.68 -8.51 -14.80
C GLY A 145 5.12 -8.32 -15.23
N THR A 146 5.67 -9.20 -16.07
CA THR A 146 7.04 -9.06 -16.59
C THR A 146 7.24 -7.86 -17.51
N ALA A 147 6.14 -7.28 -18.01
CA ALA A 147 6.15 -6.06 -18.82
C ALA A 147 5.91 -4.78 -18.00
N ASP A 148 5.76 -4.86 -16.67
CA ASP A 148 5.55 -3.70 -15.80
C ASP A 148 6.78 -2.78 -15.84
N GLN A 149 6.56 -1.55 -16.31
CA GLN A 149 7.62 -0.53 -16.43
C GLN A 149 7.69 0.39 -15.20
N LEU A 150 6.74 0.26 -14.27
CA LEU A 150 6.62 1.13 -13.09
C LEU A 150 7.09 0.46 -11.81
N VAL A 151 6.88 -0.86 -11.69
CA VAL A 151 7.34 -1.65 -10.55
C VAL A 151 8.20 -2.79 -11.07
N ASP A 152 9.42 -2.86 -10.58
CA ASP A 152 10.40 -3.86 -10.98
C ASP A 152 9.94 -5.25 -10.50
N GLN A 153 10.07 -6.27 -11.36
CA GLN A 153 9.74 -7.66 -10.99
C GLN A 153 10.57 -8.17 -9.79
N GLN A 154 11.74 -7.57 -9.54
CA GLN A 154 12.56 -7.88 -8.37
C GLN A 154 11.79 -7.64 -7.06
N ASP A 155 10.85 -6.69 -7.03
CA ASP A 155 10.04 -6.42 -5.83
C ASP A 155 9.19 -7.62 -5.44
N ALA A 156 8.61 -8.32 -6.41
CA ALA A 156 7.86 -9.54 -6.18
C ALA A 156 8.73 -10.66 -5.61
N HIS A 157 9.98 -10.76 -6.06
CA HIS A 157 10.95 -11.73 -5.52
C HIS A 157 11.30 -11.41 -4.06
N SER A 158 11.52 -10.13 -3.72
CA SER A 158 11.81 -9.72 -2.35
C SER A 158 10.65 -10.02 -1.38
N TYR A 159 9.40 -9.83 -1.82
CA TYR A 159 8.24 -10.28 -1.03
C TYR A 159 8.23 -11.79 -0.82
N PHE A 160 8.52 -12.57 -1.87
CA PHE A 160 8.54 -14.02 -1.78
C PHE A 160 9.59 -14.51 -0.78
N GLU A 161 10.83 -14.01 -0.88
CA GLU A 161 11.92 -14.36 0.04
C GLU A 161 11.55 -14.06 1.50
N ALA A 162 11.02 -12.86 1.76
CA ALA A 162 10.62 -12.44 3.10
C ALA A 162 9.51 -13.32 3.71
N ILE A 163 8.54 -13.74 2.90
CA ILE A 163 7.46 -14.63 3.36
C ILE A 163 7.97 -16.04 3.60
N THR A 164 8.83 -16.57 2.74
CA THR A 164 9.39 -17.93 2.89
C THR A 164 10.38 -18.07 4.03
N SER A 165 10.83 -16.94 4.59
CA SER A 165 11.75 -16.90 5.73
C SER A 165 11.02 -16.85 7.09
N ASN A 166 9.67 -16.85 7.09
CA ASN A 166 8.83 -16.85 8.29
C ASN A 166 8.55 -18.25 8.86
#